data_AF-A0A328SPR5-F1
#
_entry.id   AF-A0A328SPR5-F1
#
_cell.length_a   1.000
_cell.length_b   1.000
_cell.length_c   1.000
_cell.angle_alpha   90.00
_cell.angle_beta   90.00
_cell.angle_gamma   90.00
#
_symmetry.space_group_name_H-M   'P 1'
#
loop_
_entity.id
_entity.type
_entity.pdbx_description
1 polymer ?
#
loop_
_entity_poly.entity_id
_entity_poly.type
_entity_poly.pdbx_seq_one_letter_code
_entity_poly.pdbx_strand_id
1 'polypeptide(L)'
;MNKKKILLFLVITLFASTSVMAVENNANSFNNLSFTNMSDLYEYNTTVADNIDKLNIEDILNNNTNDSDDDSQLWDKSRPIYFAMDHVNSDDEKIRDNIVNKLKENGFNVVKAEIGPNEMSQNTHELYENNITDAVVFHLFNGVDPSTIRELASNGSDNRGKIVRSNGNDVVLAWFYDSADPVNANGSAYEYVRGSETGPSLENPGQYMVDNDIVGICTSSDMNSHNESADYTGEKTADEFMKLFKE
;
A
#
# COMPACT_ATOMS: atom_id res chain seq x y z
N MET A 1 26.92 -11.61 -30.90
CA MET A 1 26.78 -12.36 -29.63
C MET A 1 25.34 -12.19 -29.17
N ASN A 2 24.57 -13.29 -29.09
CA ASN A 2 23.09 -13.23 -29.12
C ASN A 2 22.52 -13.02 -27.70
N LYS A 3 21.72 -11.95 -27.51
CA LYS A 3 21.19 -11.49 -26.20
C LYS A 3 20.41 -12.57 -25.42
N LYS A 4 19.86 -13.58 -26.10
CA LYS A 4 19.17 -14.72 -25.49
C LYS A 4 20.09 -15.65 -24.66
N LYS A 5 21.39 -15.71 -24.95
CA LYS A 5 22.34 -16.57 -24.22
C LYS A 5 22.83 -15.95 -22.89
N ILE A 6 22.70 -14.62 -22.74
CA ILE A 6 23.10 -13.90 -21.53
C ILE A 6 22.02 -14.01 -20.45
N LEU A 7 20.74 -14.01 -20.85
CA LEU A 7 19.61 -14.14 -19.91
C LEU A 7 19.54 -15.54 -19.28
N LEU A 8 19.87 -16.59 -20.04
CA LEU A 8 19.88 -17.97 -19.54
C LEU A 8 20.95 -18.22 -18.48
N PHE A 9 22.07 -17.48 -18.51
CA PHE A 9 23.14 -17.61 -17.52
C PHE A 9 22.80 -16.90 -16.19
N LEU A 10 21.96 -15.86 -16.24
CA LEU A 10 21.59 -15.07 -15.07
C LEU A 10 20.56 -15.79 -14.18
N VAL A 11 19.64 -16.56 -14.78
CA VAL A 11 18.62 -17.33 -14.04
C VAL A 11 19.23 -18.53 -13.30
N ILE A 12 20.30 -19.13 -13.83
CA ILE A 12 20.96 -20.31 -13.21
C ILE A 12 21.77 -19.91 -11.96
N THR A 13 22.16 -18.65 -11.81
CA THR A 13 23.06 -18.24 -10.70
C THR A 13 22.30 -17.86 -9.42
N LEU A 14 20.96 -17.81 -9.43
CA LEU A 14 20.16 -17.44 -8.24
C LEU A 14 19.74 -18.61 -7.34
N PHE A 15 20.04 -19.87 -7.68
CA PHE A 15 19.57 -21.05 -6.93
C PHE A 15 20.66 -21.80 -6.15
N ALA A 16 21.75 -21.14 -5.79
CA ALA A 16 22.81 -21.76 -5.00
C ALA A 16 23.14 -20.94 -3.74
N SER A 17 22.30 -21.00 -2.71
CA SER A 17 22.76 -21.13 -1.32
C SER A 17 21.62 -21.13 -0.29
N THR A 18 21.67 -22.18 0.54
CA THR A 18 21.18 -22.32 1.94
C THR A 18 19.69 -22.48 2.23
N SER A 19 19.36 -23.73 2.52
CA SER A 19 18.24 -24.25 3.29
C SER A 19 18.24 -23.79 4.76
N VAL A 20 17.10 -23.31 5.26
CA VAL A 20 16.67 -23.43 6.67
C VAL A 20 15.20 -23.86 6.68
N MET A 21 14.92 -24.94 7.39
CA MET A 21 13.62 -25.60 7.60
C MET A 21 12.72 -24.75 8.53
N ALA A 22 11.48 -24.43 8.12
CA ALA A 22 10.18 -25.04 8.49
C ALA A 22 9.46 -24.17 9.57
N VAL A 23 8.13 -23.92 9.59
CA VAL A 23 6.94 -24.72 9.27
C VAL A 23 5.72 -23.79 8.96
N GLU A 24 4.97 -24.15 7.92
CA GLU A 24 3.51 -24.04 7.59
C GLU A 24 2.69 -22.78 8.02
N ASN A 25 1.88 -22.15 7.15
CA ASN A 25 0.83 -22.72 6.31
C ASN A 25 0.48 -21.79 5.12
N ASN A 26 0.42 -22.35 3.91
CA ASN A 26 -0.78 -22.55 3.06
C ASN A 26 -0.46 -22.45 1.55
N ALA A 27 -0.79 -23.53 0.83
CA ALA A 27 -1.02 -23.63 -0.61
C ALA A 27 0.12 -23.24 -1.60
N ASN A 28 1.11 -24.12 -1.74
CA ASN A 28 1.54 -24.68 -3.04
C ASN A 28 2.59 -25.77 -2.78
N SER A 29 2.20 -27.03 -2.90
CA SER A 29 3.11 -28.16 -2.67
C SER A 29 4.15 -28.23 -3.80
N PHE A 30 5.34 -27.71 -3.55
CA PHE A 30 6.49 -28.09 -4.37
C PHE A 30 6.86 -29.54 -4.01
N ASN A 31 6.56 -30.46 -4.92
CA ASN A 31 6.99 -31.85 -4.80
C ASN A 31 8.51 -31.88 -4.67
N ASN A 32 8.99 -32.31 -3.51
CA ASN A 32 10.41 -32.44 -3.19
C ASN A 32 10.97 -33.65 -3.98
N LEU A 33 11.34 -33.44 -5.25
CA LEU A 33 11.95 -34.48 -6.09
C LEU A 33 13.46 -34.53 -5.82
N SER A 34 13.92 -35.64 -5.25
CA SER A 34 15.35 -35.93 -5.11
C SER A 34 15.85 -36.68 -6.36
N PHE A 35 16.81 -36.12 -7.09
CA PHE A 35 17.44 -36.79 -8.23
C PHE A 35 18.74 -37.46 -7.76
N THR A 36 18.91 -38.74 -8.09
CA THR A 36 20.08 -39.54 -7.67
C THR A 36 21.23 -39.48 -8.67
N ASN A 37 21.00 -38.99 -9.89
CA ASN A 37 22.05 -38.75 -10.87
C ASN A 37 21.71 -37.59 -11.83
N MET A 38 22.72 -37.13 -12.58
CA MET A 38 22.59 -35.94 -13.45
C MET A 38 21.85 -36.17 -14.77
N SER A 39 21.70 -37.43 -15.19
CA SER A 39 20.90 -37.77 -16.37
C SER A 39 19.41 -37.63 -16.05
N ASP A 40 18.98 -38.06 -14.86
CA ASP A 40 17.60 -37.94 -14.41
C ASP A 40 17.16 -36.46 -14.26
N LEU A 41 18.07 -35.60 -13.78
CA LEU A 41 17.82 -34.15 -13.72
C LEU A 41 17.72 -33.53 -15.13
N TYR A 42 18.56 -33.98 -16.06
CA TYR A 42 18.55 -33.47 -17.42
C TYR A 42 17.27 -33.89 -18.17
N GLU A 43 16.85 -35.14 -18.02
CA GLU A 43 15.62 -35.69 -18.60
C GLU A 43 14.36 -35.06 -18.01
N TYR A 44 14.33 -34.81 -16.70
CA TYR A 44 13.28 -34.02 -16.06
C TYR A 44 13.20 -32.60 -16.61
N ASN A 45 14.34 -31.91 -16.72
CA ASN A 45 14.38 -30.55 -17.25
C ASN A 45 13.98 -30.46 -18.74
N THR A 46 14.33 -31.46 -19.55
CA THR A 46 13.88 -31.52 -20.95
C THR A 46 12.39 -31.80 -21.03
N THR A 47 11.84 -32.68 -20.19
CA THR A 47 10.40 -32.95 -20.13
C THR A 47 9.60 -31.73 -19.67
N VAL A 48 10.11 -30.98 -18.68
CA VAL A 48 9.49 -29.72 -18.22
C VAL A 48 9.57 -28.65 -19.32
N ALA A 49 10.71 -28.52 -20.00
CA ALA A 49 10.86 -27.58 -21.11
C ALA A 49 9.92 -27.91 -22.28
N ASP A 50 9.79 -29.19 -22.65
CA ASP A 50 8.86 -29.65 -23.70
C ASP A 50 7.38 -29.46 -23.30
N ASN A 51 7.07 -29.49 -21.99
CA ASN A 51 5.74 -29.17 -21.48
C ASN A 51 5.49 -27.66 -21.43
N ILE A 52 6.52 -26.84 -21.25
CA ILE A 52 6.44 -25.37 -21.34
C ILE A 52 6.27 -24.93 -22.80
N ASP A 53 6.94 -25.59 -23.76
CA ASP A 53 6.74 -25.33 -25.20
C ASP A 53 5.36 -25.77 -25.71
N LYS A 54 4.66 -26.64 -24.96
CA LYS A 54 3.26 -27.05 -25.23
C LYS A 54 2.22 -26.23 -24.48
N LEU A 55 2.63 -25.36 -23.56
CA LEU A 55 1.74 -24.35 -23.01
C LEU A 55 1.67 -23.22 -24.03
N ASN A 56 0.56 -23.15 -24.74
CA ASN A 56 0.27 -22.04 -25.63
C ASN A 56 0.35 -20.76 -24.79
N ILE A 57 1.32 -19.88 -25.10
CA ILE A 57 1.44 -18.58 -24.44
C ILE A 57 0.12 -17.79 -24.58
N GLU A 58 -0.62 -18.03 -25.66
CA GLU A 58 -1.99 -17.55 -25.86
C GLU A 58 -2.99 -18.13 -24.85
N ASP A 59 -2.89 -19.38 -24.41
CA ASP A 59 -3.79 -19.95 -23.40
C ASP A 59 -3.46 -19.44 -21.99
N ILE A 60 -2.20 -19.09 -21.70
CA ILE A 60 -1.82 -18.41 -20.46
C ILE A 60 -2.28 -16.94 -20.48
N LEU A 61 -2.16 -16.26 -21.62
CA LEU A 61 -2.66 -14.88 -21.79
C LEU A 61 -4.19 -14.84 -21.81
N ASN A 62 -4.86 -15.83 -22.39
CA ASN A 62 -6.32 -15.93 -22.44
C ASN A 62 -6.94 -16.36 -21.10
N ASN A 63 -6.23 -17.14 -20.28
CA ASN A 63 -6.65 -17.43 -18.90
C ASN A 63 -6.26 -16.34 -17.89
N ASN A 64 -5.37 -15.41 -18.26
CA ASN A 64 -5.10 -14.17 -17.50
C ASN A 64 -5.84 -12.95 -18.07
N THR A 65 -6.58 -13.10 -19.17
CA THR A 65 -7.61 -12.15 -19.63
C THR A 65 -8.98 -12.72 -19.28
N ASN A 66 -9.15 -13.06 -17.99
CA ASN A 66 -10.41 -12.66 -17.39
C ASN A 66 -10.38 -11.13 -17.42
N ASP A 67 -11.29 -10.55 -18.19
CA ASP A 67 -11.82 -9.20 -17.96
C ASP A 67 -11.82 -8.90 -16.46
N SER A 68 -10.81 -8.19 -15.99
CA SER A 68 -11.04 -7.07 -15.11
C SER A 68 -11.11 -5.89 -16.08
N ASP A 69 -12.30 -5.42 -16.46
CA ASP A 69 -12.90 -4.34 -15.66
C ASP A 69 -12.14 -4.18 -14.34
N ASP A 70 -11.01 -3.48 -14.41
CA ASP A 70 -10.18 -3.04 -13.28
C ASP A 70 -10.92 -1.92 -12.53
N ASP A 71 -12.21 -2.17 -12.30
CA ASP A 71 -13.17 -1.49 -11.46
C ASP A 71 -13.17 -2.21 -10.09
N SER A 72 -12.04 -2.86 -9.75
CA SER A 72 -11.85 -3.64 -8.54
C SER A 72 -11.92 -2.70 -7.33
N GLN A 73 -13.16 -2.51 -6.89
CA GLN A 73 -13.59 -1.86 -5.67
C GLN A 73 -13.27 -0.36 -5.53
N LEU A 74 -13.43 0.41 -6.61
CA LEU A 74 -13.58 1.86 -6.48
C LEU A 74 -14.71 2.19 -5.49
N TRP A 75 -14.45 3.09 -4.54
CA TRP A 75 -15.39 3.47 -3.48
C TRP A 75 -16.46 4.46 -3.98
N ASP A 76 -17.56 4.58 -3.23
CA ASP A 76 -18.65 5.53 -3.51
C ASP A 76 -18.34 6.92 -2.93
N LYS A 77 -18.45 7.98 -3.73
CA LYS A 77 -18.18 9.39 -3.33
C LYS A 77 -19.10 9.91 -2.23
N SER A 78 -20.27 9.29 -2.03
CA SER A 78 -21.24 9.66 -1.00
C SER A 78 -20.83 9.21 0.41
N ARG A 79 -19.87 8.30 0.52
CA ARG A 79 -19.34 7.84 1.81
C ARG A 79 -18.82 9.02 2.62
N PRO A 80 -19.17 9.14 3.91
CA PRO A 80 -18.72 10.24 4.74
C PRO A 80 -17.21 10.17 4.92
N ILE A 81 -16.54 11.28 4.63
CA ILE A 81 -15.09 11.43 4.79
C ILE A 81 -14.80 12.20 6.07
N TYR A 82 -14.03 11.55 6.94
CA TYR A 82 -13.46 12.12 8.16
C TYR A 82 -12.02 12.48 7.90
N PHE A 83 -11.79 13.74 7.54
CA PHE A 83 -10.47 14.28 7.27
C PHE A 83 -9.82 14.81 8.55
N ALA A 84 -8.56 14.50 8.76
CA ALA A 84 -7.73 15.15 9.78
C ALA A 84 -6.28 15.28 9.32
N MET A 85 -5.61 16.33 9.77
CA MET A 85 -4.21 16.62 9.45
C MET A 85 -3.43 17.07 10.68
N ASP A 86 -2.13 16.79 10.71
CA ASP A 86 -1.21 17.42 11.66
C ASP A 86 -1.10 18.95 11.47
N HIS A 87 -0.82 19.67 12.54
CA HIS A 87 -0.49 21.10 12.47
C HIS A 87 0.97 21.33 12.89
N VAL A 88 1.86 21.51 11.92
CA VAL A 88 3.28 21.76 12.16
C VAL A 88 3.75 23.05 11.49
N ASN A 89 3.21 23.38 10.32
CA ASN A 89 3.61 24.56 9.54
C ASN A 89 2.47 25.57 9.40
N SER A 90 2.84 26.82 9.10
CA SER A 90 1.89 27.93 8.92
C SER A 90 0.93 27.72 7.74
N ASP A 91 1.32 26.92 6.75
CA ASP A 91 0.54 26.69 5.54
C ASP A 91 -0.39 25.47 5.62
N ASP A 92 -0.32 24.67 6.70
CA ASP A 92 -1.07 23.40 6.80
C ASP A 92 -2.59 23.64 6.77
N GLU A 93 -3.09 24.74 7.35
CA GLU A 93 -4.51 25.11 7.25
C GLU A 93 -4.94 25.35 5.80
N LYS A 94 -4.09 26.00 5.01
CA LYS A 94 -4.35 26.27 3.59
C LYS A 94 -4.32 24.97 2.77
N ILE A 95 -3.41 24.06 3.09
CA ILE A 95 -3.33 22.73 2.46
C ILE A 95 -4.61 21.92 2.75
N ARG A 96 -5.02 21.85 4.02
CA ARG A 96 -6.31 21.25 4.41
C ARG A 96 -7.45 21.86 3.60
N ASP A 97 -7.55 23.18 3.59
CA ASP A 97 -8.66 23.88 2.93
C ASP A 97 -8.68 23.60 1.43
N ASN A 98 -7.52 23.59 0.76
CA ASN A 98 -7.42 23.24 -0.64
C ASN A 98 -7.90 21.81 -0.92
N ILE A 99 -7.46 20.83 -0.12
CA ILE A 99 -7.90 19.43 -0.24
C ILE A 99 -9.41 19.35 -0.08
N VAL A 100 -9.93 19.87 1.04
CA VAL A 100 -11.35 19.77 1.40
C VAL A 100 -12.24 20.47 0.39
N ASN A 101 -11.85 21.67 -0.07
CA ASN A 101 -12.61 22.40 -1.07
C ASN A 101 -12.63 21.64 -2.40
N LYS A 102 -11.49 21.13 -2.85
CA LYS A 102 -11.40 20.36 -4.10
C LYS A 102 -12.22 19.07 -4.04
N LEU A 103 -12.19 18.33 -2.92
CA LEU A 103 -13.03 17.16 -2.72
C LEU A 103 -14.53 17.53 -2.79
N LYS A 104 -14.95 18.57 -2.06
CA LYS A 104 -16.35 19.02 -2.06
C LYS A 104 -16.82 19.51 -3.43
N GLU A 105 -15.97 20.23 -4.16
CA GLU A 105 -16.24 20.67 -5.54
C GLU A 105 -16.45 19.49 -6.50
N ASN A 106 -15.81 18.34 -6.21
CA ASN A 106 -15.96 17.09 -6.97
C ASN A 106 -17.04 16.14 -6.40
N GLY A 107 -17.91 16.64 -5.51
CA GLY A 107 -19.10 15.92 -5.04
C GLY A 107 -18.87 14.97 -3.87
N PHE A 108 -17.69 15.00 -3.24
CA PHE A 108 -17.38 14.15 -2.09
C PHE A 108 -18.03 14.65 -0.80
N ASN A 109 -18.49 13.71 0.03
CA ASN A 109 -19.14 14.00 1.30
C ASN A 109 -18.13 14.17 2.45
N VAL A 110 -17.39 15.28 2.47
CA VAL A 110 -16.49 15.61 3.59
C VAL A 110 -17.29 16.14 4.78
N VAL A 111 -17.57 15.26 5.74
CA VAL A 111 -18.39 15.56 6.92
C VAL A 111 -17.60 16.19 8.05
N LYS A 112 -16.29 15.95 8.10
CA LYS A 112 -15.39 16.47 9.12
C LYS A 112 -14.02 16.75 8.53
N ALA A 113 -13.43 17.87 8.92
CA ALA A 113 -12.11 18.32 8.46
C ALA A 113 -11.41 19.11 9.56
N GLU A 114 -10.51 18.45 10.27
CA GLU A 114 -9.82 19.02 11.43
C GLU A 114 -8.31 19.10 11.21
N ILE A 115 -7.65 19.96 11.98
CA ILE A 115 -6.19 20.10 11.96
C ILE A 115 -5.68 20.33 13.38
N GLY A 116 -4.65 19.58 13.79
CA GLY A 116 -4.11 19.72 15.14
C GLY A 116 -3.43 18.46 15.66
N PRO A 117 -2.73 18.55 16.81
CA PRO A 117 -1.84 17.53 17.33
C PRO A 117 -2.52 16.22 17.80
N ASN A 118 -3.83 16.07 17.65
CA ASN A 118 -4.58 14.85 18.02
C ASN A 118 -5.79 14.55 17.13
N GLU A 119 -6.05 15.34 16.09
CA GLU A 119 -7.34 15.29 15.39
C GLU A 119 -7.56 13.96 14.66
N MET A 120 -6.49 13.31 14.22
CA MET A 120 -6.54 11.98 13.62
C MET A 120 -6.99 10.91 14.63
N SER A 121 -6.52 10.98 15.87
CA SER A 121 -7.01 10.10 16.93
C SER A 121 -8.46 10.46 17.29
N GLN A 122 -8.83 11.75 17.33
CA GLN A 122 -10.21 12.18 17.60
C GLN A 122 -11.19 11.68 16.54
N ASN A 123 -10.83 11.67 15.26
CA ASN A 123 -11.64 11.04 14.22
C ASN A 123 -11.86 9.55 14.52
N THR A 124 -10.80 8.81 14.82
CA THR A 124 -10.89 7.37 15.15
C THR A 124 -11.78 7.13 16.37
N HIS A 125 -11.68 7.99 17.39
CA HIS A 125 -12.57 8.01 18.55
C HIS A 125 -14.02 8.25 18.18
N GLU A 126 -14.31 9.25 17.36
CA GLU A 126 -15.67 9.59 16.96
C GLU A 126 -16.33 8.43 16.20
N LEU A 127 -15.63 7.82 15.24
CA LEU A 127 -16.14 6.68 14.49
C LEU A 127 -16.43 5.48 15.42
N TYR A 128 -15.53 5.22 16.37
CA TYR A 128 -15.66 4.13 17.32
C TYR A 128 -16.82 4.34 18.31
N GLU A 129 -16.85 5.50 18.98
CA GLU A 129 -17.81 5.79 20.05
C GLU A 129 -19.24 5.90 19.53
N ASN A 130 -19.41 6.32 18.27
CA ASN A 130 -20.72 6.44 17.62
C ASN A 130 -21.08 5.24 16.73
N ASN A 131 -20.22 4.21 16.66
CA ASN A 131 -20.39 3.03 15.81
C ASN A 131 -20.71 3.40 14.34
N ILE A 132 -19.97 4.37 13.81
CA ILE A 132 -20.09 4.81 12.42
C ILE A 132 -19.51 3.72 11.51
N THR A 133 -20.21 3.42 10.43
CA THR A 133 -19.87 2.40 9.44
C THR A 133 -19.83 3.03 8.05
N ASP A 134 -19.17 2.37 7.10
CA ASP A 134 -19.14 2.76 5.70
C ASP A 134 -18.57 4.18 5.44
N ALA A 135 -17.65 4.61 6.30
CA ALA A 135 -16.94 5.88 6.21
C ALA A 135 -15.52 5.71 5.65
N VAL A 136 -14.93 6.83 5.23
CA VAL A 136 -13.51 6.90 4.87
C VAL A 136 -12.78 7.77 5.89
N VAL A 137 -11.80 7.18 6.56
CA VAL A 137 -10.86 7.88 7.43
C VAL A 137 -9.71 8.37 6.57
N PHE A 138 -9.62 9.69 6.38
CA PHE A 138 -8.58 10.30 5.55
C PHE A 138 -7.64 11.14 6.41
N HIS A 139 -6.50 10.56 6.78
CA HIS A 139 -5.54 11.21 7.67
C HIS A 139 -4.28 11.63 6.92
N LEU A 140 -3.84 12.87 7.17
CA LEU A 140 -2.70 13.48 6.51
C LEU A 140 -1.61 13.85 7.53
N PHE A 141 -0.43 13.27 7.38
CA PHE A 141 0.68 13.41 8.34
C PHE A 141 1.82 14.27 7.81
N ASN A 142 2.49 14.94 8.75
CA ASN A 142 3.75 15.63 8.47
C ASN A 142 4.94 14.69 8.68
N GLY A 143 5.04 13.66 7.83
CA GLY A 143 6.06 12.61 7.90
C GLY A 143 5.47 11.22 8.12
N VAL A 144 6.29 10.25 8.52
CA VAL A 144 5.82 8.90 8.85
C VAL A 144 5.56 8.76 10.34
N ASP A 145 4.34 8.40 10.74
CA ASP A 145 4.02 8.06 12.13
C ASP A 145 3.72 6.56 12.29
N PRO A 146 4.69 5.77 12.79
CA PRO A 146 4.50 4.37 13.13
C PRO A 146 3.30 4.08 14.05
N SER A 147 2.98 5.00 14.96
CA SER A 147 1.91 4.83 15.94
C SER A 147 0.56 4.91 15.26
N THR A 148 0.32 5.91 14.40
CA THR A 148 -0.95 6.01 13.67
C THR A 148 -1.13 4.88 12.67
N ILE A 149 -0.07 4.47 11.96
CA ILE A 149 -0.14 3.33 11.04
C ILE A 149 -0.58 2.06 11.79
N ARG A 150 -0.05 1.80 12.99
CA ARG A 150 -0.43 0.64 13.80
C ARG A 150 -1.80 0.77 14.46
N GLU A 151 -2.21 1.97 14.84
CA GLU A 151 -3.54 2.21 15.42
C GLU A 151 -4.62 1.78 14.41
N LEU A 152 -4.42 2.09 13.13
CA LEU A 152 -5.35 1.80 12.04
C LEU A 152 -5.03 0.48 11.31
N ALA A 153 -4.08 -0.31 11.80
CA ALA A 153 -3.77 -1.62 11.23
C ALA A 153 -4.84 -2.66 11.62
N SER A 154 -5.24 -3.51 10.67
CA SER A 154 -6.21 -4.59 10.91
C SER A 154 -5.62 -5.66 11.85
N ASN A 155 -4.30 -5.85 11.80
CA ASN A 155 -3.52 -6.68 12.72
C ASN A 155 -2.92 -5.91 13.91
N GLY A 156 -3.22 -4.61 14.03
CA GLY A 156 -2.73 -3.75 15.10
C GLY A 156 -3.19 -4.22 16.49
N SER A 157 -2.41 -3.83 17.51
CA SER A 157 -2.74 -4.10 18.91
C SER A 157 -3.75 -3.10 19.51
N ASP A 158 -4.06 -2.03 18.79
CA ASP A 158 -5.08 -1.08 19.22
C ASP A 158 -6.47 -1.61 18.87
N ASN A 159 -7.29 -1.84 19.90
CA ASN A 159 -8.64 -2.35 19.70
C ASN A 159 -9.53 -1.34 18.98
N ARG A 160 -9.29 -0.04 19.10
CA ARG A 160 -10.19 0.99 18.57
C ARG A 160 -10.13 1.07 17.05
N GLY A 161 -8.96 1.35 16.48
CA GLY A 161 -8.83 1.47 15.03
C GLY A 161 -9.15 0.16 14.32
N LYS A 162 -8.80 -0.99 14.93
CA LYS A 162 -9.22 -2.30 14.44
C LYS A 162 -10.75 -2.46 14.39
N ILE A 163 -11.46 -2.02 15.44
CA ILE A 163 -12.93 -2.07 15.47
C ILE A 163 -13.53 -1.12 14.43
N VAL A 164 -13.01 0.11 14.34
CA VAL A 164 -13.40 1.08 13.31
C VAL A 164 -13.28 0.46 11.92
N ARG A 165 -12.18 -0.22 11.60
CA ARG A 165 -12.03 -0.87 10.30
C ARG A 165 -12.95 -2.07 10.11
N SER A 166 -13.11 -2.90 11.13
CA SER A 166 -14.03 -4.05 11.07
C SER A 166 -15.49 -3.66 10.83
N ASN A 167 -15.85 -2.41 11.12
CA ASN A 167 -17.15 -1.81 10.86
C ASN A 167 -17.34 -1.37 9.38
N GLY A 168 -16.44 -1.77 8.47
CA GLY A 168 -16.51 -1.42 7.05
C GLY A 168 -16.06 0.00 6.75
N ASN A 169 -15.22 0.59 7.62
CA ASN A 169 -14.59 1.87 7.35
C ASN A 169 -13.24 1.67 6.68
N ASP A 170 -13.01 2.39 5.60
CA ASP A 170 -11.74 2.37 4.88
C ASP A 170 -10.79 3.44 5.40
N VAL A 171 -9.49 3.17 5.29
CA VAL A 171 -8.44 4.04 5.79
C VAL A 171 -7.51 4.44 4.67
N VAL A 172 -7.36 5.76 4.52
CA VAL A 172 -6.38 6.39 3.64
C VAL A 172 -5.42 7.21 4.47
N LEU A 173 -4.14 6.90 4.37
CA LEU A 173 -3.05 7.61 5.00
C LEU A 173 -2.28 8.38 3.94
N ALA A 174 -2.33 9.70 4.00
CA ALA A 174 -1.57 10.59 3.13
C ALA A 174 -0.40 11.23 3.85
N TRP A 175 0.68 11.49 3.12
CA TRP A 175 1.97 11.89 3.70
C TRP A 175 2.52 13.06 2.90
N PHE A 176 2.82 14.17 3.59
CA PHE A 176 3.14 15.44 2.95
C PHE A 176 4.64 15.77 2.91
N TYR A 177 5.46 15.09 3.73
CA TYR A 177 6.91 15.33 3.82
C TYR A 177 7.71 14.02 3.88
N ASP A 178 8.75 13.94 3.04
CA ASP A 178 9.81 12.93 3.00
C ASP A 178 9.41 11.54 3.50
N SER A 179 8.71 10.78 2.66
CA SER A 179 8.16 9.50 3.06
C SER A 179 7.84 8.52 1.95
N ALA A 180 7.31 7.34 2.33
CA ALA A 180 7.15 6.23 1.40
C ALA A 180 6.25 6.62 0.24
N ASP A 181 6.78 6.50 -0.97
CA ASP A 181 6.14 6.95 -2.20
C ASP A 181 5.64 5.76 -3.04
N PRO A 182 4.45 5.20 -2.71
CA PRO A 182 3.83 4.17 -3.52
C PRO A 182 3.17 4.74 -4.79
N VAL A 183 3.11 6.08 -4.94
CA VAL A 183 2.40 6.75 -6.05
C VAL A 183 3.31 6.87 -7.27
N ASN A 184 4.61 7.12 -7.08
CA ASN A 184 5.58 7.16 -8.17
C ASN A 184 6.25 5.80 -8.40
N ALA A 185 6.40 5.39 -9.67
CA ALA A 185 7.01 4.11 -10.03
C ALA A 185 8.48 3.94 -9.58
N ASN A 186 9.15 5.04 -9.22
CA ASN A 186 10.50 5.06 -8.66
C ASN A 186 10.55 5.63 -7.24
N GLY A 187 9.40 5.82 -6.60
CA GLY A 187 9.29 6.41 -5.28
C GLY A 187 10.00 5.54 -4.24
N SER A 188 10.73 6.19 -3.34
CA SER A 188 11.43 5.49 -2.26
C SER A 188 10.48 5.24 -1.09
N ALA A 189 10.71 4.16 -0.36
CA ALA A 189 10.02 3.90 0.90
C ALA A 189 11.02 3.76 2.03
N TYR A 190 10.67 4.25 3.23
CA TYR A 190 11.47 3.96 4.40
C TYR A 190 11.50 2.45 4.61
N GLU A 191 12.71 1.89 4.70
CA GLU A 191 12.92 0.52 5.18
C GLU A 191 12.76 0.45 6.71
N TYR A 192 12.92 1.59 7.39
CA TYR A 192 12.80 1.69 8.84
C TYR A 192 12.45 3.11 9.27
N VAL A 193 11.48 3.22 10.17
CA VAL A 193 11.14 4.45 10.88
C VAL A 193 11.38 4.24 12.37
N ARG A 194 12.20 5.12 12.94
CA ARG A 194 12.48 5.10 14.37
C ARG A 194 11.18 5.40 15.14
N GLY A 195 10.97 4.69 16.25
CA GLY A 195 9.87 4.99 17.16
C GLY A 195 10.00 6.37 17.79
N SER A 196 8.90 6.88 18.30
CA SER A 196 8.78 8.17 18.99
C SER A 196 8.50 7.95 20.48
N GLU A 197 8.27 9.05 21.21
CA GLU A 197 7.75 9.00 22.57
C GLU A 197 6.40 8.28 22.68
N THR A 198 5.64 8.21 21.58
CA THR A 198 4.26 7.68 21.55
C THR A 198 4.16 6.25 21.01
N GLY A 199 5.24 5.68 20.47
CA GLY A 199 5.19 4.30 20.00
C GLY A 199 6.51 3.70 19.50
N PRO A 200 6.56 2.37 19.34
CA PRO A 200 7.75 1.66 18.92
C PRO A 200 8.15 1.98 17.47
N SER A 201 9.36 1.58 17.08
CA SER A 201 9.80 1.65 15.68
C SER A 201 8.94 0.80 14.75
N LEU A 202 9.01 1.08 13.44
CA LEU A 202 8.35 0.29 12.42
C LEU A 202 9.32 0.00 11.28
N GLU A 203 9.56 -1.28 11.03
CA GLU A 203 10.27 -1.76 9.84
C GLU A 203 9.30 -1.81 8.66
N ASN A 204 9.80 -1.44 7.48
CA ASN A 204 9.07 -1.45 6.21
C ASN A 204 7.61 -0.93 6.31
N PRO A 205 7.37 0.32 6.77
CA PRO A 205 6.04 0.89 6.90
C PRO A 205 5.15 0.74 5.65
N GLY A 206 5.73 0.85 4.45
CA GLY A 206 4.99 0.64 3.20
C GLY A 206 4.43 -0.78 3.08
N GLN A 207 5.26 -1.80 3.31
CA GLN A 207 4.82 -3.20 3.31
C GLN A 207 3.83 -3.46 4.46
N TYR A 208 4.08 -2.90 5.64
CA TYR A 208 3.17 -3.03 6.78
C TYR A 208 1.78 -2.47 6.47
N MET A 209 1.69 -1.36 5.73
CA MET A 209 0.41 -0.82 5.28
C MET A 209 -0.28 -1.73 4.26
N VAL A 210 0.46 -2.26 3.28
CA VAL A 210 -0.08 -3.23 2.30
C VAL A 210 -0.60 -4.49 3.01
N ASP A 211 0.17 -5.06 3.93
CA ASP A 211 -0.22 -6.24 4.71
C ASP A 211 -1.44 -6.01 5.61
N ASN A 212 -1.79 -4.74 5.81
CA ASN A 212 -2.94 -4.31 6.59
C ASN A 212 -4.03 -3.66 5.75
N ASP A 213 -4.01 -3.73 4.42
CA ASP A 213 -5.00 -3.10 3.54
C ASP A 213 -5.21 -1.60 3.83
N ILE A 214 -4.13 -0.88 4.12
CA ILE A 214 -4.15 0.58 4.31
C ILE A 214 -3.68 1.25 3.02
N VAL A 215 -4.50 2.14 2.47
CA VAL A 215 -4.14 2.89 1.27
C VAL A 215 -3.19 4.02 1.64
N GLY A 216 -2.02 4.06 0.99
CA GLY A 216 -1.04 5.13 1.13
C GLY A 216 -1.08 6.11 -0.03
N ILE A 217 -1.13 7.41 0.26
CA ILE A 217 -0.92 8.48 -0.72
C ILE A 217 0.33 9.26 -0.33
N CYS A 218 1.31 9.32 -1.22
CA CYS A 218 2.46 10.17 -1.02
C CYS A 218 2.64 11.06 -2.24
N THR A 219 2.61 12.35 -1.98
CA THR A 219 2.77 13.38 -3.00
C THR A 219 3.92 14.31 -2.62
N SER A 220 4.69 13.94 -1.59
CA SER A 220 5.78 14.72 -1.00
C SER A 220 7.09 14.64 -1.80
N SER A 221 8.13 15.30 -1.29
CA SER A 221 9.48 15.38 -1.86
C SER A 221 10.27 14.08 -1.91
N ASP A 222 9.76 12.96 -1.39
CA ASP A 222 10.43 11.66 -1.38
C ASP A 222 11.91 11.74 -0.92
N MET A 223 12.12 12.18 0.32
CA MET A 223 13.45 12.34 0.94
C MET A 223 14.35 13.31 0.16
N ASN A 224 13.78 14.43 -0.31
CA ASN A 224 14.40 15.43 -1.18
C ASN A 224 14.71 14.99 -2.62
N SER A 225 14.32 13.78 -3.04
CA SER A 225 14.56 13.27 -4.40
C SER A 225 13.63 13.89 -5.45
N HIS A 226 12.47 14.38 -5.02
CA HIS A 226 11.36 14.84 -5.86
C HIS A 226 10.80 16.21 -5.45
N ASN A 227 11.66 17.10 -4.94
CA ASN A 227 11.29 18.45 -4.48
C ASN A 227 10.49 19.29 -5.51
N GLU A 228 10.82 19.19 -6.79
CA GLU A 228 10.14 19.96 -7.85
C GLU A 228 8.73 19.46 -8.16
N SER A 229 8.47 18.18 -7.87
CA SER A 229 7.16 17.54 -8.08
C SER A 229 6.37 17.35 -6.78
N ALA A 230 6.92 17.75 -5.64
CA ALA A 230 6.26 17.66 -4.35
C ALA A 230 5.00 18.54 -4.31
N ASP A 231 3.97 18.02 -3.66
CA ASP A 231 2.72 18.72 -3.37
C ASP A 231 2.87 19.49 -2.06
N TYR A 232 2.98 20.81 -2.17
CA TYR A 232 2.93 21.72 -1.03
C TYR A 232 1.61 22.52 -0.98
N THR A 233 0.64 22.16 -1.82
CA THR A 233 -0.65 22.87 -1.92
C THR A 233 -1.83 21.99 -1.51
N GLY A 234 -1.67 20.67 -1.53
CA GLY A 234 -2.72 19.69 -1.28
C GLY A 234 -3.47 19.26 -2.54
N GLU A 235 -3.17 19.89 -3.69
CA GLU A 235 -3.93 19.66 -4.92
C GLU A 235 -3.74 18.26 -5.48
N LYS A 236 -2.49 17.76 -5.48
CA LYS A 236 -2.18 16.41 -5.97
C LYS A 236 -2.66 15.35 -5.01
N THR A 237 -2.56 15.61 -3.72
CA THR A 237 -3.05 14.72 -2.65
C THR A 237 -4.54 14.48 -2.80
N ALA A 238 -5.31 15.55 -3.08
CA ALA A 238 -6.72 15.42 -3.41
C ALA A 238 -6.94 14.64 -4.72
N ASP A 239 -6.16 14.91 -5.78
CA ASP A 239 -6.29 14.18 -7.05
C ASP A 239 -6.04 12.68 -6.90
N GLU A 240 -4.99 12.27 -6.18
CA GLU A 240 -4.73 10.85 -5.91
C GLU A 240 -5.83 10.22 -5.06
N PHE A 241 -6.35 10.94 -4.06
CA PHE A 241 -7.46 10.45 -3.25
C PHE A 241 -8.72 10.19 -4.09
N MET A 242 -9.05 11.10 -5.02
CA MET A 242 -10.24 10.97 -5.85
C MET A 242 -10.21 9.75 -6.79
N LYS A 243 -9.01 9.29 -7.20
CA LYS A 243 -8.86 8.08 -8.03
C LYS A 243 -9.28 6.79 -7.32
N LEU A 244 -9.42 6.81 -6.00
CA LEU A 244 -9.89 5.65 -5.21
C LEU A 244 -11.40 5.43 -5.34
N PHE A 245 -12.13 6.33 -6.02
CA PHE A 245 -13.59 6.35 -6.04
C PHE A 245 -14.14 6.28 -7.46
N LYS A 246 -15.37 5.77 -7.59
CA LYS A 246 -16.13 5.72 -8.84
C LYS A 246 -16.47 7.13 -9.31
N GLU A 247 -16.45 7.35 -10.62
CA GLU A 247 -16.84 8.63 -11.22
C GLU A 247 -18.29 9.03 -10.94
#